data_AF-A0AA35VYN0-F1
#
_entry.id   AF-A0AA35VYN0-F1
#
_cell.length_a   1.000
_cell.length_b   1.000
_cell.length_c   1.000
_cell.angle_alpha   90.00
_cell.angle_beta   90.00
_cell.angle_gamma   90.00
#
_symmetry.space_group_name_H-M   'P 1'
#
loop_
_entity.id
_entity.type
_entity.pdbx_description
1 polymer ?
#
loop_
_entity_poly.entity_id
_entity_poly.type
_entity_poly.pdbx_seq_one_letter_code
_entity_poly.pdbx_strand_id
1 'polypeptide(L)'
;MSGIDFIQFDRALSGVDRGPLRVHSSYESLEGLKRHCLATRLNIWDVSGDFGRNWEGREFLQWKPAASGHVIEFGPRTTAWHFPADHITGASGWRVECDGKTVVFSGDTRYSPELVKAAQGVDLLIHEAFCVADSVLARAAGHCTGGEAGQAAAEAGAASLVLTHLTDVYHADSQPLGEEAAEHYTGPITLAHRLAPDYNQMSSLEITFLGTGAGMSTTRAHTAIALRCADGTTLLLDGSSGNSALRNGEASGFRAIDYDHVLLSHDHQDHLSGLMFVQGRRSHETPDEAPLSIYGSSLGLEGLRKAAIAGRVPDIRDGGAYNHVGRQVMRWQEALPGHKLELGPETVAWNFDVDHIPGSVGWRIETGGIAVVFSGDTTYSRGLVEAAQGADLLIHEALSTDERHDMAVSRLHSTSGDAARVAAESSAKFLVLTHLDDAFHQDQAPLLEDAARHYSGPISAAYDLLQFNVPRT
;
A
#
# COMPACT_ATOMS: atom_id res chain seq x y z
N MET A 1 7.19 19.19 31.94
CA MET A 1 6.07 19.25 30.99
C MET A 1 6.30 18.12 30.01
N SER A 2 5.46 17.10 30.13
CA SER A 2 5.57 15.78 29.52
C SER A 2 4.98 15.78 28.11
N GLY A 3 5.83 15.59 27.11
CA GLY A 3 5.42 15.16 25.76
C GLY A 3 5.42 13.63 25.70
N ILE A 4 4.44 13.07 25.01
CA ILE A 4 4.40 11.65 24.66
C ILE A 4 5.54 11.41 23.65
N ASP A 5 6.59 10.70 24.06
CA ASP A 5 7.62 10.21 23.15
C ASP A 5 7.04 9.03 22.36
N PHE A 6 6.84 9.22 21.05
CA PHE A 6 6.55 8.12 20.16
C PHE A 6 7.85 7.31 19.95
N ILE A 7 7.95 6.18 20.65
CA ILE A 7 9.02 5.21 20.45
C ILE A 7 8.84 4.60 19.06
N GLN A 8 9.75 4.92 18.13
CA GLN A 8 9.95 4.14 16.90
C GLN A 8 10.25 2.69 17.30
N PHE A 9 9.46 1.74 16.82
CA PHE A 9 9.72 0.32 17.03
C PHE A 9 10.97 -0.08 16.25
N ASP A 10 12.12 0.04 16.88
CA ASP A 10 13.37 -0.57 16.43
C ASP A 10 13.27 -2.09 16.68
N ARG A 11 12.68 -2.83 15.75
CA ARG A 11 12.69 -4.31 15.77
C ARG A 11 13.96 -4.82 15.09
N ALA A 12 15.09 -4.63 15.76
CA ALA A 12 16.17 -5.60 15.64
C ALA A 12 15.65 -6.94 16.18
N LEU A 13 15.32 -7.87 15.29
CA LEU A 13 15.09 -9.27 15.64
C LEU A 13 16.43 -9.91 16.02
N SER A 14 16.86 -9.66 17.26
CA SER A 14 17.85 -10.48 17.95
C SER A 14 17.44 -11.95 17.84
N GLY A 15 18.38 -12.86 17.54
CA GLY A 15 18.21 -14.32 17.40
C GLY A 15 17.77 -15.06 18.67
N VAL A 16 16.74 -14.55 19.35
CA VAL A 16 16.04 -15.17 20.46
C VAL A 16 14.83 -15.86 19.87
N ASP A 17 14.77 -17.20 19.97
CA ASP A 17 13.55 -17.94 19.67
C ASP A 17 12.46 -17.52 20.67
N ARG A 18 11.52 -16.67 20.23
CA ARG A 18 10.45 -16.14 21.09
C ARG A 18 9.27 -17.09 21.24
N GLY A 19 9.36 -18.31 20.70
CA GLY A 19 8.25 -19.26 20.66
C GLY A 19 7.07 -18.76 19.80
N PRO A 20 5.93 -19.47 19.81
CA PRO A 20 4.76 -19.09 19.02
C PRO A 20 4.13 -17.78 19.51
N LEU A 21 3.60 -16.99 18.58
CA LEU A 21 2.81 -15.80 18.88
C LEU A 21 1.51 -16.23 19.61
N ARG A 22 1.33 -15.73 20.83
CA ARG A 22 0.15 -16.05 21.65
C ARG A 22 -0.99 -15.09 21.31
N VAL A 23 -2.14 -15.64 20.93
CA VAL A 23 -3.35 -14.89 20.58
C VAL A 23 -4.37 -15.11 21.68
N HIS A 24 -4.66 -14.05 22.44
CA HIS A 24 -5.65 -14.08 23.51
C HIS A 24 -6.96 -13.45 23.03
N SER A 25 -8.09 -14.11 23.27
CA SER A 25 -9.43 -13.58 22.97
C SER A 25 -10.52 -14.41 23.66
N SER A 26 -11.79 -14.00 23.51
CA SER A 26 -12.95 -14.88 23.72
C SER A 26 -12.83 -16.18 22.92
N TYR A 27 -13.49 -17.24 23.40
CA TYR A 27 -13.49 -18.54 22.74
C TYR A 27 -14.05 -18.43 21.31
N GLU A 28 -15.17 -17.72 21.15
CA GLU A 28 -15.88 -17.58 19.89
C GLU A 28 -15.03 -16.84 18.83
N SER A 29 -14.31 -15.79 19.22
CA SER A 29 -13.40 -15.08 18.31
C SER A 29 -12.21 -15.95 17.92
N LEU A 30 -11.67 -16.76 18.83
CA LEU A 30 -10.60 -17.72 18.47
C LEU A 30 -11.09 -18.80 17.51
N GLU A 31 -12.31 -19.30 17.69
CA GLU A 31 -12.91 -20.25 16.74
C GLU A 31 -13.22 -19.60 15.37
N GLY A 32 -13.61 -18.32 15.37
CA GLY A 32 -13.68 -17.50 14.16
C GLY A 32 -12.34 -17.41 13.44
N LEU A 33 -11.28 -17.04 14.17
CA LEU A 33 -9.92 -16.93 13.65
C LEU A 33 -9.42 -18.28 13.10
N LYS A 34 -9.58 -19.39 13.84
CA LYS A 34 -9.20 -20.73 13.37
C LYS A 34 -9.87 -21.10 12.05
N ARG A 35 -11.18 -20.82 11.90
CA ARG A 35 -11.90 -21.04 10.65
C ARG A 35 -11.35 -20.18 9.51
N HIS A 36 -11.02 -18.92 9.79
CA HIS A 36 -10.39 -18.04 8.81
C HIS A 36 -9.01 -18.54 8.38
N CYS A 37 -8.18 -18.98 9.32
CA CYS A 37 -6.88 -19.59 9.03
C CYS A 37 -7.01 -20.83 8.12
N LEU A 38 -7.96 -21.73 8.44
CA LEU A 38 -8.24 -22.92 7.63
C LEU A 38 -8.74 -22.59 6.21
N ALA A 39 -9.60 -21.58 6.10
CA ALA A 39 -10.19 -21.18 4.83
C ALA A 39 -9.19 -20.49 3.90
N THR A 40 -8.28 -19.69 4.44
CA THR A 40 -7.37 -18.84 3.66
C THR A 40 -6.02 -19.49 3.36
N ARG A 41 -5.57 -20.47 4.16
CA ARG A 41 -4.25 -21.14 4.04
C ARG A 41 -3.07 -20.16 3.91
N LEU A 42 -3.17 -18.98 4.53
CA LEU A 42 -2.11 -17.97 4.60
C LEU A 42 -0.98 -18.45 5.54
N ASN A 43 -0.19 -19.44 5.11
CA ASN A 43 0.89 -20.09 5.86
C ASN A 43 0.49 -20.84 7.15
N ILE A 44 -0.80 -20.93 7.48
CA ILE A 44 -1.34 -21.75 8.58
C ILE A 44 -2.00 -22.99 7.96
N TRP A 45 -1.35 -24.14 8.13
CA TRP A 45 -1.73 -25.41 7.50
C TRP A 45 -2.52 -26.33 8.42
N ASP A 46 -2.32 -26.19 9.73
CA ASP A 46 -3.05 -26.91 10.76
C ASP A 46 -3.40 -25.96 11.92
N VAL A 47 -4.60 -26.10 12.46
CA VAL A 47 -5.10 -25.35 13.63
C VAL A 47 -5.53 -26.27 14.78
N SER A 48 -5.07 -27.52 14.77
CA SER A 48 -5.44 -28.52 15.76
C SER A 48 -4.96 -28.17 17.18
N GLY A 49 -5.83 -28.43 18.15
CA GLY A 49 -5.59 -28.11 19.56
C GLY A 49 -5.45 -26.60 19.81
N ASP A 50 -4.42 -26.25 20.58
CA ASP A 50 -4.15 -24.87 21.00
C ASP A 50 -3.14 -24.14 20.09
N PHE A 51 -2.81 -24.68 18.91
CA PHE A 51 -1.75 -24.14 18.07
C PHE A 51 -2.14 -23.98 16.60
N GLY A 52 -1.50 -23.01 15.95
CA GLY A 52 -1.42 -22.89 14.50
C GLY A 52 -0.03 -23.31 14.01
N ARG A 53 0.02 -24.18 13.00
CA ARG A 53 1.25 -24.75 12.46
C ARG A 53 1.43 -24.45 10.98
N ASN A 54 2.69 -24.29 10.56
CA ASN A 54 3.04 -24.11 9.15
C ASN A 54 3.07 -25.45 8.41
N TRP A 55 3.44 -25.45 7.13
CA TRP A 55 3.51 -26.66 6.31
C TRP A 55 4.54 -27.70 6.79
N GLU A 56 5.55 -27.26 7.54
CA GLU A 56 6.58 -28.11 8.16
C GLU A 56 6.13 -28.66 9.53
N GLY A 57 4.93 -28.29 10.00
CA GLY A 57 4.42 -28.66 11.33
C GLY A 57 4.96 -27.81 12.47
N ARG A 58 5.71 -26.73 12.20
CA ARG A 58 6.22 -25.82 13.24
C ARG A 58 5.09 -25.00 13.84
N GLU A 59 4.99 -25.01 15.16
CA GLU A 59 4.08 -24.15 15.93
C GLU A 59 4.56 -22.70 15.89
N PHE A 60 3.71 -21.80 15.38
CA PHE A 60 4.02 -20.37 15.33
C PHE A 60 2.89 -19.47 15.84
N LEU A 61 1.70 -20.03 16.05
CA LEU A 61 0.59 -19.40 16.75
C LEU A 61 0.13 -20.28 17.91
N GLN A 62 -0.25 -19.67 19.03
CA GLN A 62 -0.87 -20.36 20.15
C GLN A 62 -2.17 -19.65 20.56
N TRP A 63 -3.29 -20.37 20.51
CA TRP A 63 -4.61 -19.88 20.90
C TRP A 63 -4.75 -19.89 22.42
N LYS A 64 -5.09 -18.76 23.02
CA LYS A 64 -5.23 -18.61 24.47
C LYS A 64 -6.62 -18.06 24.79
N PRO A 65 -7.66 -18.91 24.87
CA PRO A 65 -8.98 -18.46 25.27
C PRO A 65 -8.90 -17.85 26.67
N ALA A 66 -9.49 -16.66 26.82
CA ALA A 66 -9.57 -15.95 28.08
C ALA A 66 -11.05 -15.76 28.44
N ALA A 67 -11.39 -15.93 29.71
CA ALA A 67 -12.70 -15.52 30.21
C ALA A 67 -12.74 -13.99 30.38
N SER A 68 -13.91 -13.38 30.19
CA SER A 68 -14.08 -11.94 30.44
C SER A 68 -13.67 -11.59 31.87
N GLY A 69 -12.94 -10.49 32.03
CA GLY A 69 -12.41 -10.03 33.31
C GLY A 69 -11.24 -10.85 33.87
N HIS A 70 -10.83 -11.92 33.19
CA HIS A 70 -9.63 -12.67 33.61
C HIS A 70 -8.38 -11.86 33.30
N VAL A 71 -7.64 -11.50 34.34
CA VAL A 71 -6.40 -10.74 34.22
C VAL A 71 -5.28 -11.67 33.72
N ILE A 72 -4.69 -11.27 32.59
CA ILE A 72 -3.54 -11.91 31.97
C ILE A 72 -2.30 -11.08 32.28
N GLU A 73 -1.24 -11.71 32.78
CA GLU A 73 0.04 -11.07 33.03
C GLU A 73 0.99 -11.30 31.83
N PHE A 74 1.46 -10.21 31.22
CA PHE A 74 2.43 -10.22 30.12
C PHE A 74 3.85 -9.91 30.60
N GLY A 75 4.16 -10.28 31.84
CA GLY A 75 5.39 -9.96 32.55
C GLY A 75 5.13 -9.13 33.81
N PRO A 76 6.18 -8.66 34.50
CA PRO A 76 6.05 -8.06 35.83
C PRO A 76 5.39 -6.67 35.83
N ARG A 77 5.20 -6.07 34.65
CA ARG A 77 4.79 -4.66 34.50
C ARG A 77 3.54 -4.47 33.67
N THR A 78 3.02 -5.54 33.05
CA THR A 78 1.93 -5.44 32.08
C THR A 78 0.85 -6.45 32.38
N THR A 79 -0.38 -5.98 32.54
CA THR A 79 -1.57 -6.80 32.66
C THR A 79 -2.58 -6.41 31.59
N ALA A 80 -3.43 -7.35 31.19
CA ALA A 80 -4.60 -7.02 30.39
C ALA A 80 -5.75 -7.97 30.69
N TRP A 81 -6.97 -7.50 30.50
CA TRP A 81 -8.15 -8.34 30.48
C TRP A 81 -9.11 -7.81 29.43
N HIS A 82 -9.94 -8.71 28.92
CA HIS A 82 -11.01 -8.32 28.01
C HIS A 82 -12.35 -8.25 28.74
N PHE A 83 -13.29 -7.57 28.12
CA PHE A 83 -14.69 -7.45 28.55
C PHE A 83 -15.60 -7.59 27.32
N PRO A 84 -16.85 -8.05 27.49
CA PRO A 84 -17.78 -8.22 26.37
C PRO A 84 -18.11 -6.87 25.73
N ALA A 85 -17.98 -6.81 24.41
CA ALA A 85 -18.50 -5.72 23.59
C ALA A 85 -19.94 -6.04 23.14
N ASP A 86 -20.81 -5.04 23.07
CA ASP A 86 -22.20 -5.20 22.59
C ASP A 86 -22.24 -5.07 21.06
N HIS A 87 -21.84 -6.14 20.37
CA HIS A 87 -21.82 -6.20 18.91
C HIS A 87 -22.29 -7.59 18.41
N ILE A 88 -21.35 -8.48 18.08
CA ILE A 88 -21.62 -9.89 17.75
C ILE A 88 -21.10 -10.81 18.87
N THR A 89 -21.60 -12.04 18.91
CA THR A 89 -21.11 -13.05 19.86
C THR A 89 -19.60 -13.22 19.76
N GLY A 90 -18.90 -13.01 20.89
CA GLY A 90 -17.44 -13.09 20.96
C GLY A 90 -16.72 -11.75 20.84
N ALA A 91 -17.39 -10.69 20.41
CA ALA A 91 -16.82 -9.35 20.36
C ALA A 91 -16.34 -8.93 21.76
N SER A 92 -15.13 -8.37 21.83
CA SER A 92 -14.48 -8.07 23.10
C SER A 92 -13.71 -6.76 23.00
N GLY A 93 -13.86 -5.90 24.00
CA GLY A 93 -12.94 -4.80 24.26
C GLY A 93 -11.84 -5.22 25.22
N TRP A 94 -10.76 -4.46 25.29
CA TRP A 94 -9.57 -4.76 26.08
C TRP A 94 -9.19 -3.60 26.97
N ARG A 95 -8.87 -3.91 28.23
CA ARG A 95 -8.14 -3.02 29.12
C ARG A 95 -6.72 -3.54 29.29
N VAL A 96 -5.75 -2.63 29.13
CA VAL A 96 -4.33 -2.91 29.30
C VAL A 96 -3.78 -1.94 30.33
N GLU A 97 -3.01 -2.46 31.28
CA GLU A 97 -2.27 -1.66 32.24
C GLU A 97 -0.78 -1.98 32.12
N CYS A 98 0.06 -0.95 31.96
CA CYS A 98 1.50 -1.10 31.81
C CYS A 98 2.23 0.01 32.54
N ASP A 99 3.11 -0.32 33.49
CA ASP A 99 3.89 0.66 34.26
C ASP A 99 3.02 1.79 34.88
N GLY A 100 1.82 1.45 35.36
CA GLY A 100 0.86 2.40 35.93
C GLY A 100 0.10 3.26 34.93
N LYS A 101 0.29 3.03 33.62
CA LYS A 101 -0.51 3.60 32.54
C LYS A 101 -1.60 2.66 32.11
N THR A 102 -2.76 3.21 31.77
CA THR A 102 -3.97 2.45 31.49
C THR A 102 -4.55 2.85 30.14
N VAL A 103 -4.90 1.85 29.34
CA VAL A 103 -5.53 2.04 28.02
C VAL A 103 -6.73 1.10 27.92
N VAL A 104 -7.84 1.60 27.39
CA VAL A 104 -8.97 0.78 26.99
C VAL A 104 -9.19 0.90 25.49
N PHE A 105 -9.31 -0.23 24.82
CA PHE A 105 -9.74 -0.35 23.43
C PHE A 105 -11.13 -0.98 23.39
N SER A 106 -12.12 -0.29 22.85
CA SER A 106 -13.50 -0.76 22.89
C SER A 106 -13.76 -2.01 22.05
N GLY A 107 -13.04 -2.16 20.93
CA GLY A 107 -13.51 -2.97 19.80
C GLY A 107 -14.80 -2.39 19.20
N ASP A 108 -15.41 -3.13 18.29
CA ASP A 108 -16.72 -2.80 17.72
C ASP A 108 -17.79 -3.07 18.78
N THR A 109 -18.58 -2.06 19.13
CA THR A 109 -19.57 -2.10 20.20
C THR A 109 -20.60 -0.99 20.04
N ARG A 110 -21.85 -1.27 20.40
CA ARG A 110 -22.80 -0.25 20.83
C ARG A 110 -22.37 0.36 22.15
N TYR A 111 -23.03 1.44 22.54
CA TYR A 111 -22.88 2.01 23.87
C TYR A 111 -23.13 0.92 24.92
N SER A 112 -22.15 0.69 25.79
CA SER A 112 -22.16 -0.41 26.75
C SER A 112 -21.71 0.05 28.13
N PRO A 113 -22.51 -0.19 29.20
CA PRO A 113 -22.09 0.07 30.57
C PRO A 113 -20.84 -0.72 30.98
N GLU A 114 -20.59 -1.90 30.39
CA GLU A 114 -19.39 -2.69 30.68
C GLU A 114 -18.13 -2.03 30.13
N LEU A 115 -18.23 -1.36 28.97
CA LEU A 115 -17.14 -0.55 28.43
C LEU A 115 -16.84 0.64 29.33
N VAL A 116 -17.86 1.37 29.77
CA VAL A 116 -17.69 2.51 30.70
C VAL A 116 -17.03 2.05 32.00
N LYS A 117 -17.47 0.92 32.55
CA LYS A 117 -16.86 0.31 33.75
C LYS A 117 -15.41 -0.09 33.51
N ALA A 118 -15.08 -0.69 32.37
CA ALA A 118 -13.71 -1.04 32.03
C ALA A 118 -12.83 0.21 31.83
N ALA A 119 -13.39 1.29 31.30
CA ALA A 119 -12.71 2.55 31.03
C ALA A 119 -12.57 3.48 32.24
N GLN A 120 -13.10 3.11 33.42
CA GLN A 120 -13.05 3.97 34.61
C GLN A 120 -11.63 4.49 34.91
N GLY A 121 -11.49 5.83 34.92
CA GLY A 121 -10.26 6.55 35.24
C GLY A 121 -9.07 6.26 34.32
N VAL A 122 -9.32 5.82 33.09
CA VAL A 122 -8.26 5.40 32.15
C VAL A 122 -7.45 6.60 31.63
N ASP A 123 -6.14 6.44 31.39
CA ASP A 123 -5.33 7.48 30.76
C ASP A 123 -5.76 7.73 29.31
N LEU A 124 -6.13 6.66 28.59
CA LEU A 124 -6.58 6.72 27.20
C LEU A 124 -7.73 5.73 26.93
N LEU A 125 -8.83 6.26 26.43
CA LEU A 125 -9.92 5.46 25.85
C LEU A 125 -9.85 5.53 24.33
N ILE A 126 -9.64 4.39 23.66
CA ILE A 126 -9.74 4.22 22.21
C ILE A 126 -11.10 3.61 21.93
N HIS A 127 -12.01 4.39 21.35
CA HIS A 127 -13.41 4.05 21.21
C HIS A 127 -13.86 4.08 19.74
N GLU A 128 -14.70 3.13 19.34
CA GLU A 128 -15.33 3.16 18.02
C GLU A 128 -16.31 4.35 17.86
N ALA A 129 -16.42 4.91 16.65
CA ALA A 129 -17.29 6.04 16.35
C ALA A 129 -17.80 5.94 14.90
N PHE A 130 -18.73 5.03 14.68
CA PHE A 130 -19.17 4.59 13.35
C PHE A 130 -19.74 5.72 12.48
N CYS A 131 -20.59 6.58 13.03
CA CYS A 131 -21.19 7.73 12.32
C CYS A 131 -21.62 8.87 13.27
N VAL A 132 -22.04 10.02 12.71
CA VAL A 132 -22.69 11.09 13.49
C VAL A 132 -24.21 10.95 13.49
N ALA A 133 -24.87 11.50 14.53
CA ALA A 133 -26.29 11.90 14.62
C ALA A 133 -27.37 10.80 14.46
N ASP A 134 -27.08 9.66 13.83
CA ASP A 134 -28.03 8.58 13.62
C ASP A 134 -27.75 7.39 14.55
N SER A 135 -28.12 7.58 15.83
CA SER A 135 -28.06 6.53 16.85
C SER A 135 -28.96 5.33 16.52
N VAL A 136 -29.90 5.44 15.56
CA VAL A 136 -30.76 4.32 15.16
C VAL A 136 -30.03 3.42 14.15
N LEU A 137 -29.36 4.00 13.15
CA LEU A 137 -28.54 3.27 12.19
C LEU A 137 -27.31 2.64 12.86
N ALA A 138 -26.56 3.41 13.65
CA ALA A 138 -25.40 2.91 14.38
C ALA A 138 -25.79 1.73 15.28
N ARG A 139 -26.86 1.90 16.07
CA ARG A 139 -27.35 0.85 16.97
C ARG A 139 -27.90 -0.36 16.20
N ALA A 140 -28.61 -0.16 15.09
CA ALA A 140 -29.06 -1.27 14.26
C ALA A 140 -27.89 -2.09 13.70
N ALA A 141 -26.78 -1.43 13.34
CA ALA A 141 -25.56 -2.05 12.85
C ALA A 141 -24.67 -2.63 13.96
N GLY A 142 -24.93 -2.31 15.24
CA GLY A 142 -24.16 -2.82 16.36
C GLY A 142 -23.00 -1.91 16.81
N HIS A 143 -23.10 -0.61 16.54
CA HIS A 143 -22.02 0.37 16.69
C HIS A 143 -22.48 1.61 17.48
N CYS A 144 -21.54 2.54 17.74
CA CYS A 144 -21.75 3.82 18.42
C CYS A 144 -21.69 5.02 17.46
N THR A 145 -22.34 6.11 17.85
CA THR A 145 -22.04 7.43 17.27
C THR A 145 -20.82 8.09 17.90
N GLY A 146 -20.32 9.18 17.30
CA GLY A 146 -19.31 10.04 17.92
C GLY A 146 -19.77 10.59 19.27
N GLY A 147 -21.04 11.00 19.35
CA GLY A 147 -21.68 11.44 20.59
C GLY A 147 -21.69 10.36 21.69
N GLU A 148 -22.05 9.12 21.35
CA GLU A 148 -22.05 8.00 22.31
C GLU A 148 -20.62 7.66 22.79
N ALA A 149 -19.61 7.78 21.92
CA ALA A 149 -18.21 7.63 22.31
C ALA A 149 -17.76 8.75 23.28
N GLY A 150 -18.16 10.00 23.03
CA GLY A 150 -17.95 11.12 23.93
C GLY A 150 -18.64 10.91 25.28
N GLN A 151 -19.90 10.46 25.27
CA GLN A 151 -20.64 10.13 26.48
C GLN A 151 -19.92 9.05 27.31
N ALA A 152 -19.48 7.96 26.68
CA ALA A 152 -18.75 6.89 27.36
C ALA A 152 -17.44 7.40 27.99
N ALA A 153 -16.69 8.26 27.29
CA ALA A 153 -15.47 8.86 27.81
C ALA A 153 -15.70 9.76 29.02
N ALA A 154 -16.77 10.55 28.99
CA ALA A 154 -17.16 11.43 30.09
C ALA A 154 -17.60 10.63 31.32
N GLU A 155 -18.47 9.62 31.14
CA GLU A 155 -18.93 8.76 32.23
C GLU A 155 -17.80 7.92 32.84
N ALA A 156 -16.84 7.49 32.01
CA ALA A 156 -15.65 6.77 32.46
C ALA A 156 -14.64 7.67 33.20
N GLY A 157 -14.72 9.00 33.04
CA GLY A 157 -13.69 9.91 33.52
C GLY A 157 -12.33 9.67 32.85
N ALA A 158 -12.33 9.35 31.55
CA ALA A 158 -11.11 9.12 30.78
C ALA A 158 -10.27 10.41 30.69
N ALA A 159 -8.95 10.30 30.77
CA ALA A 159 -8.06 11.46 30.65
C ALA A 159 -7.87 11.92 29.20
N SER A 160 -8.07 11.04 28.23
CA SER A 160 -8.11 11.35 26.80
C SER A 160 -8.95 10.33 26.02
N LEU A 161 -9.50 10.77 24.88
CA LEU A 161 -10.34 9.97 23.98
C LEU A 161 -9.72 9.92 22.58
N VAL A 162 -9.63 8.73 21.99
CA VAL A 162 -9.34 8.51 20.57
C VAL A 162 -10.57 7.90 19.90
N LEU A 163 -11.08 8.52 18.84
CA LEU A 163 -12.16 7.98 18.01
C LEU A 163 -11.59 7.15 16.86
N THR A 164 -12.06 5.92 16.66
CA THR A 164 -11.63 4.99 15.59
C THR A 164 -12.81 4.20 15.01
N HIS A 165 -12.58 3.26 14.09
CA HIS A 165 -13.62 2.40 13.48
C HIS A 165 -14.79 3.24 12.93
N LEU A 166 -14.46 4.03 11.91
CA LEU A 166 -15.35 5.00 11.26
C LEU A 166 -15.93 4.40 9.98
N THR A 167 -17.12 4.83 9.58
CA THR A 167 -17.62 4.53 8.22
C THR A 167 -16.82 5.30 7.15
N ASP A 168 -16.87 4.79 5.91
CA ASP A 168 -16.13 5.34 4.77
C ASP A 168 -16.33 6.85 4.56
N VAL A 169 -17.52 7.36 4.90
CA VAL A 169 -17.88 8.78 4.78
C VAL A 169 -16.99 9.68 5.64
N TYR A 170 -16.53 9.19 6.80
CA TYR A 170 -15.72 9.97 7.75
C TYR A 170 -14.23 9.63 7.69
N HIS A 171 -13.79 8.81 6.74
CA HIS A 171 -12.36 8.55 6.53
C HIS A 171 -11.61 9.77 6.00
N ALA A 172 -12.27 10.61 5.18
CA ALA A 172 -11.69 11.82 4.60
C ALA A 172 -11.77 13.03 5.56
N ASP A 173 -12.86 13.14 6.32
CA ASP A 173 -13.02 14.15 7.35
C ASP A 173 -13.77 13.56 8.55
N SER A 174 -13.05 13.36 9.65
CA SER A 174 -13.59 12.85 10.91
C SER A 174 -13.95 13.96 11.91
N GLN A 175 -13.80 15.24 11.55
CA GLN A 175 -14.16 16.36 12.42
C GLN A 175 -15.60 16.30 12.94
N PRO A 176 -16.62 15.96 12.12
CA PRO A 176 -18.00 15.88 12.61
C PRO A 176 -18.19 14.92 13.79
N LEU A 177 -17.43 13.82 13.84
CA LEU A 177 -17.47 12.86 14.95
C LEU A 177 -16.85 13.44 16.22
N GLY A 178 -15.78 14.22 16.05
CA GLY A 178 -15.12 14.94 17.14
C GLY A 178 -16.01 16.03 17.73
N GLU A 179 -16.70 16.77 16.87
CA GLU A 179 -17.67 17.80 17.28
C GLU A 179 -18.81 17.18 18.10
N GLU A 180 -19.40 16.09 17.63
CA GLU A 180 -20.47 15.38 18.35
C GLU A 180 -19.97 14.78 19.68
N ALA A 181 -18.77 14.20 19.71
CA ALA A 181 -18.15 13.71 20.94
C ALA A 181 -17.89 14.83 21.95
N ALA A 182 -17.50 16.02 21.48
CA ALA A 182 -17.24 17.20 22.30
C ALA A 182 -18.50 17.79 22.95
N GLU A 183 -19.70 17.44 22.48
CA GLU A 183 -20.96 17.80 23.15
C GLU A 183 -21.08 17.14 24.53
N HIS A 184 -20.41 16.00 24.74
CA HIS A 184 -20.47 15.21 25.98
C HIS A 184 -19.15 15.18 26.74
N TYR A 185 -18.00 15.28 26.06
CA TYR A 185 -16.68 15.12 26.67
C TYR A 185 -15.81 16.37 26.50
N THR A 186 -15.28 16.88 27.62
CA THR A 186 -14.48 18.12 27.63
C THR A 186 -12.97 17.87 27.65
N GLY A 187 -12.53 16.61 27.70
CA GLY A 187 -11.11 16.26 27.68
C GLY A 187 -10.53 16.26 26.25
N PRO A 188 -9.23 15.99 26.09
CA PRO A 188 -8.60 15.89 24.78
C PRO A 188 -9.22 14.79 23.92
N ILE A 189 -9.69 15.16 22.72
CA ILE A 189 -10.21 14.25 21.70
C ILE A 189 -9.21 14.19 20.56
N THR A 190 -8.82 12.98 20.17
CA THR A 190 -7.98 12.70 19.00
C THR A 190 -8.79 11.88 18.01
N LEU A 191 -8.77 12.28 16.74
CA LEU A 191 -9.50 11.60 15.69
C LEU A 191 -8.54 10.68 14.95
N ALA A 192 -8.88 9.39 14.83
CA ALA A 192 -8.25 8.53 13.85
C ALA A 192 -8.67 9.02 12.47
N HIS A 193 -7.84 9.86 11.88
CA HIS A 193 -7.92 10.18 10.47
C HIS A 193 -7.10 9.13 9.73
N ARG A 194 -7.55 8.77 8.53
CA ARG A 194 -6.62 8.20 7.56
C ARG A 194 -5.50 9.23 7.40
N LEU A 195 -4.25 8.81 7.24
CA LEU A 195 -3.34 9.58 6.39
C LEU A 195 -3.89 9.48 4.96
N ALA A 196 -5.06 10.07 4.73
CA ALA A 196 -5.55 10.34 3.40
C ALA A 196 -4.75 11.57 2.96
N PRO A 197 -4.08 11.52 1.79
CA PRO A 197 -3.53 12.73 1.22
C PRO A 197 -4.67 13.76 1.10
N ASP A 198 -4.40 14.98 1.55
CA ASP A 198 -5.28 16.11 1.32
C ASP A 198 -5.23 16.42 -0.19
N TYR A 199 -6.29 16.07 -0.92
CA TYR A 199 -6.35 16.16 -2.38
C TYR A 199 -6.69 17.56 -2.91
N ASN A 200 -6.81 18.56 -2.03
CA ASN A 200 -7.03 19.95 -2.44
C ASN A 200 -5.73 20.75 -2.41
N GLN A 201 -5.28 21.13 -3.61
CA GLN A 201 -4.03 21.84 -3.90
C GLN A 201 -2.75 21.01 -3.63
N MET A 202 -2.58 19.92 -4.38
CA MET A 202 -1.28 19.27 -4.45
C MET A 202 -0.24 20.25 -5.04
N SER A 203 0.76 20.62 -4.26
CA SER A 203 1.94 21.39 -4.70
C SER A 203 3.12 20.50 -5.08
N SER A 204 2.90 19.19 -5.24
CA SER A 204 3.93 18.17 -5.45
C SER A 204 3.42 17.02 -6.31
N LEU A 205 4.34 16.32 -6.96
CA LEU A 205 4.10 15.02 -7.60
C LEU A 205 4.26 13.92 -6.54
N GLU A 206 3.24 13.11 -6.32
CA GLU A 206 3.31 11.92 -5.46
C GLU A 206 3.73 10.71 -6.29
N ILE A 207 4.67 9.91 -5.78
CA ILE A 207 5.16 8.69 -6.42
C ILE A 207 5.08 7.55 -5.41
N THR A 208 4.49 6.42 -5.82
CA THR A 208 4.36 5.20 -5.02
C THR A 208 4.86 3.99 -5.80
N PHE A 209 5.84 3.26 -5.25
CA PHE A 209 6.33 2.01 -5.81
C PHE A 209 5.45 0.85 -5.34
N LEU A 210 4.49 0.44 -6.16
CA LEU A 210 3.59 -0.67 -5.84
C LEU A 210 4.30 -2.03 -5.89
N GLY A 211 5.35 -2.15 -6.69
CA GLY A 211 6.22 -3.31 -6.71
C GLY A 211 7.59 -2.98 -7.31
N THR A 212 8.61 -3.68 -6.84
CA THR A 212 10.03 -3.35 -7.05
C THR A 212 10.90 -4.54 -7.46
N GLY A 213 10.32 -5.73 -7.64
CA GLY A 213 11.01 -6.96 -7.97
C GLY A 213 11.15 -7.22 -9.45
N ALA A 214 12.28 -7.81 -9.85
CA ALA A 214 12.55 -8.22 -11.22
C ALA A 214 11.95 -9.59 -11.57
N GLY A 215 11.37 -9.74 -12.76
CA GLY A 215 11.15 -11.02 -13.44
C GLY A 215 10.39 -12.07 -12.63
N MET A 216 11.14 -12.99 -12.01
CA MET A 216 10.60 -14.09 -11.21
C MET A 216 10.69 -13.84 -9.71
N SER A 217 10.81 -12.58 -9.27
CA SER A 217 10.91 -12.22 -7.86
C SER A 217 9.79 -12.86 -7.04
N THR A 218 10.18 -13.47 -5.93
CA THR A 218 9.29 -14.13 -4.97
C THR A 218 9.16 -13.37 -3.66
N THR A 219 10.04 -12.39 -3.45
CA THR A 219 10.14 -11.61 -2.21
C THR A 219 9.58 -10.20 -2.34
N ARG A 220 9.38 -9.73 -3.57
CA ARG A 220 8.80 -8.42 -3.92
C ARG A 220 7.69 -8.61 -4.95
N ALA A 221 6.71 -7.72 -4.95
CA ALA A 221 5.82 -7.56 -6.09
C ALA A 221 6.63 -7.10 -7.31
N HIS A 222 6.21 -7.49 -8.51
CA HIS A 222 6.86 -7.04 -9.74
C HIS A 222 6.56 -5.58 -10.05
N THR A 223 7.35 -5.02 -10.96
CA THR A 223 7.36 -3.59 -11.27
C THR A 223 5.98 -3.02 -11.55
N ALA A 224 5.57 -2.08 -10.70
CA ALA A 224 4.42 -1.21 -10.88
C ALA A 224 4.64 0.05 -10.04
N ILE A 225 4.43 1.23 -10.63
CA ILE A 225 4.67 2.52 -9.97
C ILE A 225 3.49 3.44 -10.24
N ALA A 226 2.82 3.92 -9.19
CA ALA A 226 1.70 4.85 -9.30
C ALA A 226 2.18 6.28 -9.08
N LEU A 227 1.70 7.20 -9.92
CA LEU A 227 1.96 8.63 -9.80
C LEU A 227 0.63 9.38 -9.66
N ARG A 228 0.60 10.38 -8.79
CA ARG A 228 -0.48 11.37 -8.71
C ARG A 228 0.10 12.75 -8.93
N CYS A 229 -0.23 13.32 -10.07
CA CYS A 229 0.24 14.62 -10.51
C CYS A 229 -0.56 15.72 -9.81
N ALA A 230 0.07 16.87 -9.67
CA ALA A 230 -0.52 18.01 -8.97
C ALA A 230 -1.74 18.62 -9.70
N ASP A 231 -1.89 18.37 -11.01
CA ASP A 231 -3.06 18.74 -11.81
C ASP A 231 -4.22 17.73 -11.70
N GLY A 232 -4.06 16.70 -10.87
CA GLY A 232 -5.04 15.64 -10.63
C GLY A 232 -4.86 14.40 -11.51
N THR A 233 -3.99 14.44 -12.54
CA THR A 233 -3.75 13.30 -13.42
C THR A 233 -3.07 12.16 -12.66
N THR A 234 -3.60 10.95 -12.78
CA THR A 234 -3.01 9.75 -12.18
C THR A 234 -2.45 8.81 -13.24
N LEU A 235 -1.23 8.33 -13.00
CA LEU A 235 -0.53 7.42 -13.91
C LEU A 235 -0.20 6.11 -13.19
N LEU A 236 -0.19 5.02 -13.95
CA LEU A 236 0.39 3.76 -13.55
C LEU A 236 1.49 3.40 -14.55
N LEU A 237 2.74 3.33 -14.10
CA LEU A 237 3.87 2.85 -14.88
C LEU A 237 3.98 1.35 -14.64
N ASP A 238 3.73 0.56 -15.69
CA ASP A 238 3.64 -0.90 -15.64
C ASP A 238 2.59 -1.45 -14.64
N GLY A 239 2.18 -2.69 -14.86
CA GLY A 239 1.04 -3.32 -14.20
C GLY A 239 1.39 -4.45 -13.23
N SER A 240 2.67 -4.70 -12.93
CA SER A 240 3.13 -5.87 -12.16
C SER A 240 2.68 -7.21 -12.80
N SER A 241 2.96 -8.32 -12.12
CA SER A 241 2.19 -9.56 -12.26
C SER A 241 1.09 -9.71 -11.21
N GLY A 242 0.15 -10.64 -11.50
CA GLY A 242 -0.89 -11.06 -10.56
C GLY A 242 -1.77 -9.92 -10.09
N ASN A 243 -2.31 -10.01 -8.86
CA ASN A 243 -3.13 -8.94 -8.30
C ASN A 243 -2.33 -7.93 -7.47
N SER A 244 -1.00 -7.90 -7.58
CA SER A 244 -0.14 -7.09 -6.70
C SER A 244 -0.32 -5.59 -6.93
N ALA A 245 -0.34 -5.11 -8.17
CA ALA A 245 -0.61 -3.69 -8.45
C ALA A 245 -1.98 -3.23 -7.90
N LEU A 246 -3.00 -4.10 -7.99
CA LEU A 246 -4.32 -3.84 -7.42
C LEU A 246 -4.27 -3.76 -5.88
N ARG A 247 -3.69 -4.78 -5.22
CA ARG A 247 -3.67 -4.87 -3.75
C ARG A 247 -2.78 -3.78 -3.14
N ASN A 248 -1.60 -3.59 -3.70
CA ASN A 248 -0.63 -2.63 -3.20
C ASN A 248 -1.06 -1.20 -3.53
N GLY A 249 -1.74 -0.98 -4.66
CA GLY A 249 -2.41 0.28 -4.98
C GLY A 249 -3.44 0.64 -3.92
N GLU A 250 -4.36 -0.27 -3.61
CA GLU A 250 -5.40 -0.06 -2.59
C GLU A 250 -4.78 0.26 -1.22
N ALA A 251 -3.73 -0.48 -0.84
CA ALA A 251 -2.99 -0.25 0.40
C ALA A 251 -2.30 1.13 0.47
N SER A 252 -2.00 1.72 -0.69
CA SER A 252 -1.30 3.01 -0.82
C SER A 252 -2.22 4.18 -1.23
N GLY A 253 -3.54 3.97 -1.24
CA GLY A 253 -4.51 5.02 -1.58
C GLY A 253 -4.77 5.21 -3.08
N PHE A 254 -4.37 4.27 -3.93
CA PHE A 254 -4.72 4.22 -5.34
C PHE A 254 -5.70 3.07 -5.61
N ARG A 255 -7.00 3.40 -5.69
CA ARG A 255 -8.01 2.41 -6.11
C ARG A 255 -7.84 2.10 -7.59
N ALA A 256 -8.32 0.94 -8.01
CA ALA A 256 -8.29 0.55 -9.42
C ALA A 256 -8.93 1.58 -10.36
N ILE A 257 -9.98 2.26 -9.88
CA ILE A 257 -10.72 3.28 -10.63
C ILE A 257 -9.99 4.63 -10.68
N ASP A 258 -9.01 4.85 -9.81
CA ASP A 258 -8.34 6.15 -9.69
C ASP A 258 -7.32 6.37 -10.80
N TYR A 259 -6.85 5.33 -11.51
CA TYR A 259 -5.87 5.48 -12.61
C TYR A 259 -6.52 6.02 -13.90
N ASP A 260 -6.02 7.14 -14.41
CA ASP A 260 -6.44 7.70 -15.71
C ASP A 260 -5.70 7.03 -16.88
N HIS A 261 -4.39 6.85 -16.70
CA HIS A 261 -3.48 6.39 -17.74
C HIS A 261 -2.52 5.33 -17.25
N VAL A 262 -2.23 4.36 -18.11
CA VAL A 262 -1.16 3.39 -17.93
C VAL A 262 -0.09 3.66 -18.98
N LEU A 263 1.16 3.77 -18.56
CA LEU A 263 2.33 3.86 -19.43
C LEU A 263 3.08 2.53 -19.32
N LEU A 264 3.01 1.72 -20.39
CA LEU A 264 3.60 0.39 -20.44
C LEU A 264 5.01 0.46 -21.05
N SER A 265 5.99 -0.13 -20.39
CA SER A 265 7.36 -0.20 -20.88
C SER A 265 7.54 -1.28 -21.95
N HIS A 266 7.07 -2.51 -21.71
CA HIS A 266 7.20 -3.66 -22.62
C HIS A 266 6.26 -4.81 -22.26
N ASP A 267 6.38 -5.96 -22.94
CA ASP A 267 5.41 -7.07 -22.82
C ASP A 267 5.81 -8.27 -21.94
N HIS A 268 6.83 -8.15 -21.08
CA HIS A 268 7.06 -9.17 -20.08
C HIS A 268 5.94 -9.23 -19.03
N GLN A 269 5.65 -10.44 -18.54
CA GLN A 269 4.46 -10.69 -17.71
C GLN A 269 4.51 -10.00 -16.34
N ASP A 270 5.71 -9.81 -15.81
CA ASP A 270 6.01 -9.08 -14.59
C ASP A 270 5.77 -7.57 -14.71
N HIS A 271 5.57 -7.05 -15.93
CA HIS A 271 5.27 -5.64 -16.19
C HIS A 271 3.83 -5.35 -16.63
N LEU A 272 3.02 -6.35 -16.96
CA LEU A 272 1.71 -6.08 -17.57
C LEU A 272 0.57 -6.97 -17.10
N SER A 273 0.85 -8.20 -16.64
CA SER A 273 -0.22 -9.18 -16.45
C SER A 273 -1.19 -8.79 -15.33
N GLY A 274 -0.75 -7.96 -14.38
CA GLY A 274 -1.62 -7.44 -13.33
C GLY A 274 -2.64 -6.40 -13.78
N LEU A 275 -2.49 -5.81 -14.97
CA LEU A 275 -3.50 -4.93 -15.56
C LEU A 275 -4.86 -5.62 -15.73
N MET A 276 -4.87 -6.96 -15.89
CA MET A 276 -6.12 -7.71 -15.98
C MET A 276 -6.91 -7.68 -14.67
N PHE A 277 -6.22 -7.67 -13.52
CA PHE A 277 -6.85 -7.56 -12.21
C PHE A 277 -7.31 -6.13 -11.94
N VAL A 278 -6.50 -5.12 -12.31
CA VAL A 278 -6.88 -3.71 -12.22
C VAL A 278 -8.15 -3.48 -13.04
N GLN A 279 -8.17 -3.87 -14.32
CA GLN A 279 -9.33 -3.72 -15.18
C GLN A 279 -10.53 -4.55 -14.71
N GLY A 280 -10.30 -5.77 -14.21
CA GLY A 280 -11.35 -6.60 -13.62
C GLY A 280 -12.04 -5.87 -12.47
N ARG A 281 -11.26 -5.27 -11.55
CA ARG A 281 -11.80 -4.51 -10.42
C ARG A 281 -12.56 -3.26 -10.88
N ARG A 282 -12.01 -2.49 -11.83
CA ARG A 282 -12.70 -1.33 -12.42
C ARG A 282 -14.07 -1.72 -12.98
N SER A 283 -14.13 -2.82 -13.72
CA SER A 283 -15.37 -3.29 -14.35
C SER A 283 -16.44 -3.70 -13.33
N HIS A 284 -16.05 -4.09 -12.11
CA HIS A 284 -16.98 -4.40 -11.02
C HIS A 284 -17.44 -3.16 -10.25
N GLU A 285 -16.54 -2.20 -10.05
CA GLU A 285 -16.81 -1.01 -9.23
C GLU A 285 -17.48 0.11 -10.02
N THR A 286 -16.97 0.39 -11.22
CA THR A 286 -17.46 1.45 -12.10
C THR A 286 -17.69 0.89 -13.51
N PRO A 287 -18.68 -0.01 -13.69
CA PRO A 287 -18.98 -0.61 -15.00
C PRO A 287 -19.34 0.44 -16.07
N ASP A 288 -19.74 1.63 -15.63
CA ASP A 288 -20.19 2.73 -16.47
C ASP A 288 -19.19 3.88 -16.66
N GLU A 289 -17.93 3.70 -16.27
CA GLU A 289 -16.88 4.72 -16.46
C GLU A 289 -16.12 4.61 -17.79
N ALA A 290 -15.29 5.63 -18.06
CA ALA A 290 -14.42 5.66 -19.21
C ALA A 290 -13.42 4.48 -19.21
N PRO A 291 -13.01 4.00 -20.40
CA PRO A 291 -12.02 2.94 -20.49
C PRO A 291 -10.68 3.36 -19.90
N LEU A 292 -9.97 2.41 -19.28
CA LEU A 292 -8.59 2.62 -18.87
C LEU A 292 -7.71 2.86 -20.10
N SER A 293 -7.08 4.02 -20.19
CA SER A 293 -6.22 4.37 -21.33
C SER A 293 -4.81 3.82 -21.11
N ILE A 294 -4.33 3.01 -22.04
CA ILE A 294 -3.04 2.32 -21.94
C ILE A 294 -2.20 2.68 -23.16
N TYR A 295 -1.01 3.21 -22.88
CA TYR A 295 -0.04 3.63 -23.88
C TYR A 295 1.18 2.71 -23.86
N GLY A 296 1.73 2.39 -25.02
CA GLY A 296 2.91 1.55 -25.17
C GLY A 296 3.36 1.49 -26.62
N SER A 297 4.49 0.83 -26.88
CA SER A 297 4.90 0.50 -28.24
C SER A 297 3.88 -0.46 -28.89
N SER A 298 3.87 -0.55 -30.22
CA SER A 298 2.96 -1.48 -30.91
C SER A 298 3.20 -2.94 -30.50
N LEU A 299 4.45 -3.34 -30.25
CA LEU A 299 4.78 -4.68 -29.72
C LEU A 299 4.35 -4.85 -28.25
N GLY A 300 4.55 -3.86 -27.40
CA GLY A 300 4.07 -3.88 -26.01
C GLY A 300 2.55 -4.05 -25.93
N LEU A 301 1.80 -3.33 -26.77
CA LEU A 301 0.34 -3.45 -26.87
C LEU A 301 -0.10 -4.79 -27.49
N GLU A 302 0.69 -5.39 -28.38
CA GLU A 302 0.43 -6.73 -28.89
C GLU A 302 0.55 -7.79 -27.78
N GLY A 303 1.54 -7.65 -26.90
CA GLY A 303 1.68 -8.50 -25.72
C GLY A 303 0.53 -8.33 -24.72
N LEU A 304 0.10 -7.09 -24.47
CA LEU A 304 -1.11 -6.82 -23.68
C LEU A 304 -2.36 -7.46 -24.30
N ARG A 305 -2.48 -7.43 -25.64
CA ARG A 305 -3.55 -8.11 -26.37
C ARG A 305 -3.55 -9.61 -26.12
N LYS A 306 -2.39 -10.24 -26.15
CA LYS A 306 -2.23 -11.68 -25.86
C LYS A 306 -2.62 -11.99 -24.41
N ALA A 307 -2.20 -11.16 -23.46
CA ALA A 307 -2.57 -11.31 -22.05
C ALA A 307 -4.08 -11.14 -21.81
N ALA A 308 -4.73 -10.18 -22.47
CA ALA A 308 -6.18 -10.00 -22.38
C ALA A 308 -6.96 -11.21 -22.93
N ILE A 309 -6.50 -11.79 -24.05
CA ILE A 309 -7.06 -13.04 -24.60
C ILE A 309 -6.88 -14.18 -23.60
N ALA A 310 -5.68 -14.36 -23.04
CA ALA A 310 -5.39 -15.39 -22.05
C ALA A 310 -6.22 -15.22 -20.76
N GLY A 311 -6.44 -13.97 -20.35
CA GLY A 311 -7.29 -13.58 -19.23
C GLY A 311 -8.80 -13.72 -19.48
N ARG A 312 -9.20 -14.19 -20.68
CA ARG A 312 -10.60 -14.35 -21.11
C ARG A 312 -11.42 -13.07 -21.06
N VAL A 313 -10.80 -11.95 -21.41
CA VAL A 313 -11.54 -10.69 -21.62
C VAL A 313 -12.54 -10.89 -22.77
N PRO A 314 -13.81 -10.46 -22.63
CA PRO A 314 -14.90 -10.95 -23.49
C PRO A 314 -14.76 -10.66 -24.99
N ASP A 315 -14.31 -9.47 -25.35
CA ASP A 315 -14.17 -9.03 -26.75
C ASP A 315 -12.93 -8.14 -26.90
N ILE A 316 -12.11 -8.41 -27.91
CA ILE A 316 -10.84 -7.75 -28.18
C ILE A 316 -10.84 -7.30 -29.63
N ARG A 317 -10.69 -5.99 -29.85
CA ARG A 317 -10.69 -5.37 -31.18
C ARG A 317 -9.46 -4.51 -31.35
N ASP A 318 -9.28 -3.98 -32.57
CA ASP A 318 -8.25 -2.98 -32.81
C ASP A 318 -8.53 -1.76 -31.93
N GLY A 319 -7.50 -1.34 -31.17
CA GLY A 319 -7.59 -0.21 -30.24
C GLY A 319 -8.14 -0.51 -28.84
N GLY A 320 -8.44 -1.77 -28.49
CA GLY A 320 -8.71 -2.09 -27.08
C GLY A 320 -9.56 -3.32 -26.78
N ALA A 321 -10.03 -3.37 -25.53
CA ALA A 321 -10.84 -4.45 -25.00
C ALA A 321 -12.24 -3.98 -24.61
N TYR A 322 -13.21 -4.90 -24.71
CA TYR A 322 -14.63 -4.63 -24.56
C TYR A 322 -15.29 -5.68 -23.66
N ASN A 323 -16.31 -5.28 -22.90
CA ASN A 323 -17.10 -6.17 -22.06
C ASN A 323 -18.25 -6.85 -22.81
N HIS A 324 -19.02 -7.70 -22.13
CA HIS A 324 -20.12 -8.47 -22.72
C HIS A 324 -21.26 -7.63 -23.34
N VAL A 325 -21.38 -6.34 -22.99
CA VAL A 325 -22.37 -5.42 -23.57
C VAL A 325 -21.78 -4.54 -24.68
N GLY A 326 -20.54 -4.82 -25.11
CA GLY A 326 -19.86 -4.11 -26.19
C GLY A 326 -19.28 -2.75 -25.80
N ARG A 327 -19.17 -2.45 -24.50
CA ARG A 327 -18.55 -1.22 -23.99
C ARG A 327 -17.04 -1.39 -23.93
N GLN A 328 -16.29 -0.40 -24.42
CA GLN A 328 -14.83 -0.38 -24.31
C GLN A 328 -14.43 -0.20 -22.84
N VAL A 329 -13.60 -1.10 -22.34
CA VAL A 329 -13.10 -1.12 -20.95
C VAL A 329 -11.61 -0.80 -20.86
N MET A 330 -10.84 -1.14 -21.90
CA MET A 330 -9.46 -0.68 -22.08
C MET A 330 -9.31 -0.05 -23.44
N ARG A 331 -8.64 1.09 -23.51
CA ARG A 331 -8.28 1.79 -24.75
C ARG A 331 -6.77 1.70 -24.94
N TRP A 332 -6.33 1.07 -26.02
CA TRP A 332 -4.92 0.90 -26.33
C TRP A 332 -4.49 1.94 -27.35
N GLN A 333 -3.42 2.66 -27.05
CA GLN A 333 -2.91 3.76 -27.86
C GLN A 333 -1.41 3.59 -28.08
N GLU A 334 -1.02 3.39 -29.33
CA GLU A 334 0.40 3.32 -29.67
C GLU A 334 1.07 4.67 -29.41
N ALA A 335 2.18 4.64 -28.66
CA ALA A 335 3.03 5.79 -28.44
C ALA A 335 4.30 5.64 -29.30
N LEU A 336 4.49 6.58 -30.22
CA LEU A 336 5.69 6.63 -31.06
C LEU A 336 6.84 7.33 -30.31
N PRO A 337 8.07 6.82 -30.37
CA PRO A 337 9.23 7.44 -29.72
C PRO A 337 9.34 8.94 -29.96
N GLY A 338 9.47 9.70 -28.87
CA GLY A 338 9.59 11.16 -28.87
C GLY A 338 8.29 11.94 -29.14
N HIS A 339 7.18 11.27 -29.46
CA HIS A 339 5.89 11.93 -29.64
C HIS A 339 5.23 12.22 -28.30
N LYS A 340 4.97 13.51 -28.03
CA LYS A 340 4.37 13.96 -26.78
C LYS A 340 2.88 13.63 -26.70
N LEU A 341 2.49 13.02 -25.58
CA LEU A 341 1.14 12.71 -25.19
C LEU A 341 0.69 13.73 -24.15
N GLU A 342 -0.39 14.44 -24.43
CA GLU A 342 -1.06 15.33 -23.48
C GLU A 342 -1.98 14.47 -22.59
N LEU A 343 -1.57 14.22 -21.34
CA LEU A 343 -2.27 13.34 -20.40
C LEU A 343 -3.12 14.13 -19.39
N GLY A 344 -2.76 15.39 -19.14
CA GLY A 344 -3.45 16.26 -18.19
C GLY A 344 -3.25 17.74 -18.51
N PRO A 345 -3.86 18.65 -17.71
CA PRO A 345 -3.68 20.10 -17.88
C PRO A 345 -2.21 20.56 -17.81
N GLU A 346 -1.38 19.91 -17.00
CA GLU A 346 0.05 20.19 -16.85
C GLU A 346 0.92 18.94 -17.06
N THR A 347 0.32 17.79 -17.39
CA THR A 347 1.01 16.50 -17.46
C THR A 347 1.18 16.01 -18.90
N VAL A 348 2.44 15.85 -19.31
CA VAL A 348 2.85 15.38 -20.64
C VAL A 348 3.80 14.20 -20.50
N ALA A 349 3.67 13.20 -21.36
CA ALA A 349 4.62 12.08 -21.40
C ALA A 349 5.02 11.71 -22.83
N TRP A 350 6.20 11.14 -23.01
CA TRP A 350 6.62 10.50 -24.26
C TRP A 350 7.56 9.35 -23.95
N ASN A 351 7.57 8.37 -24.84
CA ASN A 351 8.46 7.23 -24.73
C ASN A 351 9.73 7.43 -25.56
N PHE A 352 10.73 6.60 -25.29
CA PHE A 352 11.99 6.53 -26.02
C PHE A 352 12.49 5.09 -26.04
N ASP A 353 13.25 4.73 -27.07
CA ASP A 353 13.77 3.37 -27.22
C ASP A 353 14.82 3.05 -26.15
N VAL A 354 14.79 1.82 -25.64
CA VAL A 354 15.76 1.29 -24.69
C VAL A 354 16.28 -0.07 -25.14
N ASP A 355 17.40 -0.53 -24.58
CA ASP A 355 18.10 -1.74 -25.05
C ASP A 355 17.71 -2.95 -24.20
N HIS A 356 16.58 -3.56 -24.57
CA HIS A 356 16.06 -4.79 -23.98
C HIS A 356 15.50 -5.72 -25.08
N ILE A 357 14.24 -6.13 -25.00
CA ILE A 357 13.57 -6.87 -26.07
C ILE A 357 12.98 -5.91 -27.11
N PRO A 358 12.69 -6.38 -28.35
CA PRO A 358 12.04 -5.53 -29.35
C PRO A 358 10.73 -4.92 -28.82
N GLY A 359 10.64 -3.59 -28.89
CA GLY A 359 9.47 -2.84 -28.43
C GLY A 359 9.54 -2.36 -26.99
N SER A 360 10.63 -2.63 -26.26
CA SER A 360 10.87 -2.02 -24.96
C SER A 360 11.11 -0.53 -25.08
N VAL A 361 10.44 0.23 -24.20
CA VAL A 361 10.58 1.69 -24.11
C VAL A 361 10.71 2.14 -22.67
N GLY A 362 11.44 3.24 -22.48
CA GLY A 362 11.38 4.06 -21.28
C GLY A 362 10.38 5.20 -21.45
N TRP A 363 10.04 5.87 -20.36
CA TRP A 363 9.08 6.96 -20.31
C TRP A 363 9.67 8.20 -19.68
N ARG A 364 9.52 9.35 -20.33
CA ARG A 364 9.73 10.67 -19.73
C ARG A 364 8.39 11.33 -19.49
N ILE A 365 8.20 11.84 -18.28
CA ILE A 365 6.98 12.46 -17.80
C ILE A 365 7.36 13.85 -17.28
N GLU A 366 6.69 14.88 -17.79
CA GLU A 366 6.82 16.25 -17.32
C GLU A 366 5.47 16.70 -16.75
N THR A 367 5.47 17.12 -15.48
CA THR A 367 4.25 17.58 -14.80
C THR A 367 4.57 18.65 -13.76
N GLY A 368 3.84 19.76 -13.80
CA GLY A 368 4.00 20.86 -12.82
C GLY A 368 5.43 21.39 -12.69
N GLY A 369 6.23 21.35 -13.77
CA GLY A 369 7.65 21.76 -13.77
C GLY A 369 8.63 20.71 -13.24
N ILE A 370 8.17 19.48 -12.99
CA ILE A 370 8.98 18.33 -12.55
C ILE A 370 9.16 17.37 -13.73
N ALA A 371 10.38 16.92 -13.97
CA ALA A 371 10.71 15.89 -14.94
C ALA A 371 11.07 14.55 -14.26
N VAL A 372 10.30 13.51 -14.55
CA VAL A 372 10.55 12.13 -14.11
C VAL A 372 10.87 11.26 -15.31
N VAL A 373 11.88 10.42 -15.21
CA VAL A 373 12.22 9.42 -16.22
C VAL A 373 12.18 8.03 -15.60
N PHE A 374 11.43 7.13 -16.24
CA PHE A 374 11.38 5.71 -15.91
C PHE A 374 12.03 4.91 -17.03
N SER A 375 13.03 4.09 -16.70
CA SER A 375 13.80 3.34 -17.70
C SER A 375 13.01 2.23 -18.39
N GLY A 376 12.03 1.62 -17.71
CA GLY A 376 11.65 0.24 -18.03
C GLY A 376 12.83 -0.72 -17.81
N ASP A 377 12.79 -1.88 -18.46
CA ASP A 377 13.93 -2.80 -18.48
C ASP A 377 14.87 -2.44 -19.64
N THR A 378 16.16 -2.41 -19.37
CA THR A 378 17.21 -1.99 -20.31
C THR A 378 18.61 -2.32 -19.79
N THR A 379 19.55 -2.56 -20.70
CA THR A 379 20.98 -2.33 -20.43
C THR A 379 21.30 -0.83 -20.43
N TYR A 380 22.55 -0.45 -20.12
CA TYR A 380 22.99 0.93 -20.35
C TYR A 380 22.77 1.35 -21.81
N SER A 381 22.03 2.45 -22.01
CA SER A 381 21.79 2.98 -23.36
C SER A 381 21.94 4.50 -23.42
N ARG A 382 22.50 4.98 -24.53
CA ARG A 382 22.66 6.42 -24.78
C ARG A 382 21.31 7.14 -24.93
N GLY A 383 20.32 6.46 -25.49
CA GLY A 383 18.96 7.00 -25.61
C GLY A 383 18.36 7.36 -24.25
N LEU A 384 18.59 6.51 -23.24
CA LEU A 384 18.15 6.78 -21.87
C LEU A 384 18.93 7.95 -21.24
N VAL A 385 20.23 8.07 -21.47
CA VAL A 385 21.01 9.25 -21.01
C VAL A 385 20.43 10.55 -21.59
N GLU A 386 20.16 10.57 -22.90
CA GLU A 386 19.61 11.74 -23.59
C GLU A 386 18.18 12.06 -23.10
N ALA A 387 17.35 11.04 -22.86
CA ALA A 387 16.01 11.22 -22.31
C ALA A 387 16.02 11.68 -20.84
N ALA A 388 16.98 11.22 -20.04
CA ALA A 388 17.14 11.57 -18.64
C ALA A 388 17.77 12.96 -18.41
N GLN A 389 18.19 13.66 -19.47
CA GLN A 389 18.90 14.93 -19.35
C GLN A 389 18.14 15.92 -18.45
N GLY A 390 18.79 16.34 -17.36
CA GLY A 390 18.26 17.29 -16.38
C GLY A 390 17.01 16.84 -15.64
N ALA A 391 16.69 15.54 -15.62
CA ALA A 391 15.53 15.03 -14.90
C ALA A 391 15.64 15.34 -13.39
N ASP A 392 14.52 15.72 -12.78
CA ASP A 392 14.44 15.84 -11.32
C ASP A 392 14.55 14.47 -10.66
N LEU A 393 13.98 13.44 -11.29
CA LEU A 393 14.05 12.08 -10.81
C LEU A 393 14.28 11.10 -11.95
N LEU A 394 15.31 10.28 -11.82
CA LEU A 394 15.53 9.09 -12.64
C LEU A 394 15.17 7.85 -11.82
N ILE A 395 14.14 7.13 -12.26
CA ILE A 395 13.77 5.80 -11.78
C ILE A 395 14.35 4.79 -12.77
N HIS A 396 15.37 4.05 -12.33
CA HIS A 396 16.13 3.16 -13.19
C HIS A 396 16.09 1.72 -12.68
N GLU A 397 15.97 0.76 -13.59
CA GLU A 397 16.16 -0.66 -13.27
C GLU A 397 17.59 -0.93 -12.80
N ALA A 398 17.76 -1.81 -11.83
CA ALA A 398 19.07 -2.16 -11.30
C ALA A 398 19.07 -3.60 -10.83
N LEU A 399 19.01 -4.53 -11.78
CA LEU A 399 18.90 -5.96 -11.51
C LEU A 399 20.00 -6.44 -10.54
N SER A 400 21.23 -5.93 -10.67
CA SER A 400 22.37 -6.37 -9.86
C SER A 400 23.46 -5.32 -9.69
N THR A 401 24.59 -5.69 -9.08
CA THR A 401 25.79 -4.83 -8.94
C THR A 401 26.76 -5.01 -10.13
N ASP A 402 27.72 -4.09 -10.32
CA ASP A 402 28.78 -4.18 -11.33
C ASP A 402 29.60 -5.49 -11.23
N GLU A 403 29.71 -6.10 -10.04
CA GLU A 403 30.35 -7.41 -9.87
C GLU A 403 29.66 -8.54 -10.66
N ARG A 404 28.36 -8.36 -10.96
CA ARG A 404 27.55 -9.27 -11.76
C ARG A 404 27.13 -8.66 -13.09
N HIS A 405 27.88 -7.68 -13.59
CA HIS A 405 27.59 -6.97 -14.84
C HIS A 405 27.38 -7.93 -16.03
N ASP A 406 28.27 -8.89 -16.24
CA ASP A 406 28.13 -9.85 -17.35
C ASP A 406 26.83 -10.67 -17.27
N MET A 407 26.38 -11.00 -16.04
CA MET A 407 25.11 -11.68 -15.82
C MET A 407 23.93 -10.77 -16.16
N ALA A 408 23.94 -9.52 -15.68
CA ALA A 408 22.88 -8.55 -15.96
C ALA A 408 22.75 -8.28 -17.47
N VAL A 409 23.86 -7.94 -18.14
CA VAL A 409 23.87 -7.67 -19.59
C VAL A 409 23.50 -8.91 -20.41
N SER A 410 23.89 -10.12 -20.01
CA SER A 410 23.47 -11.35 -20.70
C SER A 410 21.96 -11.59 -20.66
N ARG A 411 21.26 -10.94 -19.72
CA ARG A 411 19.80 -10.95 -19.59
C ARG A 411 19.16 -9.65 -20.08
N LEU A 412 19.95 -8.77 -20.70
CA LEU A 412 19.52 -7.48 -21.22
C LEU A 412 19.05 -6.50 -20.13
N HIS A 413 19.71 -6.51 -18.97
CA HIS A 413 19.43 -5.65 -17.83
C HIS A 413 20.67 -4.84 -17.41
N SER A 414 20.45 -3.85 -16.55
CA SER A 414 21.46 -2.94 -16.02
C SER A 414 21.93 -3.33 -14.63
N THR A 415 23.14 -2.91 -14.28
CA THR A 415 23.58 -2.87 -12.89
C THR A 415 23.20 -1.57 -12.20
N SER A 416 23.29 -1.52 -10.87
CA SER A 416 23.26 -0.28 -10.09
C SER A 416 24.35 0.71 -10.53
N GLY A 417 25.51 0.21 -10.97
CA GLY A 417 26.56 1.04 -11.56
C GLY A 417 26.18 1.63 -12.91
N ASP A 418 25.50 0.88 -13.79
CA ASP A 418 24.96 1.39 -15.05
C ASP A 418 23.92 2.48 -14.81
N ALA A 419 22.97 2.23 -13.91
CA ALA A 419 21.96 3.21 -13.52
C ALA A 419 22.59 4.52 -13.00
N ALA A 420 23.64 4.39 -12.19
CA ALA A 420 24.39 5.54 -11.68
C ALA A 420 25.18 6.28 -12.77
N ARG A 421 25.79 5.57 -13.72
CA ARG A 421 26.45 6.20 -14.90
C ARG A 421 25.43 7.02 -15.70
N VAL A 422 24.24 6.47 -15.95
CA VAL A 422 23.15 7.21 -16.60
C VAL A 422 22.76 8.46 -15.81
N ALA A 423 22.58 8.35 -14.49
CA ALA A 423 22.25 9.50 -13.64
C ALA A 423 23.32 10.60 -13.70
N ALA A 424 24.59 10.22 -13.64
CA ALA A 424 25.71 11.15 -13.70
C ALA A 424 25.81 11.85 -15.06
N GLU A 425 25.76 11.10 -16.16
CA GLU A 425 25.90 11.64 -17.51
C GLU A 425 24.71 12.52 -17.91
N SER A 426 23.51 12.17 -17.47
CA SER A 426 22.29 12.95 -17.71
C SER A 426 22.14 14.15 -16.79
N SER A 427 22.97 14.26 -15.74
CA SER A 427 22.80 15.25 -14.67
C SER A 427 21.41 15.18 -14.03
N ALA A 428 20.88 13.97 -13.84
CA ALA A 428 19.66 13.77 -13.06
C ALA A 428 19.89 14.28 -11.62
N LYS A 429 18.85 14.81 -10.96
CA LYS A 429 18.99 15.34 -9.59
C LYS A 429 18.90 14.23 -8.54
N PHE A 430 18.07 13.22 -8.76
CA PHE A 430 17.86 12.08 -7.87
C PHE A 430 17.83 10.77 -8.66
N LEU A 431 18.43 9.72 -8.12
CA LEU A 431 18.37 8.37 -8.67
C LEU A 431 17.61 7.44 -7.72
N VAL A 432 16.59 6.74 -8.21
CA VAL A 432 15.90 5.67 -7.50
C VAL A 432 16.05 4.36 -8.26
N LEU A 433 16.67 3.37 -7.61
CA LEU A 433 16.86 2.02 -8.14
C LEU A 433 15.60 1.18 -7.90
N THR A 434 15.12 0.49 -8.93
CA THR A 434 13.98 -0.46 -8.85
C THR A 434 14.27 -1.71 -9.68
N HIS A 435 13.31 -2.63 -9.79
CA HIS A 435 13.45 -3.88 -10.55
C HIS A 435 14.67 -4.70 -10.08
N LEU A 436 14.63 -5.07 -8.80
CA LEU A 436 15.76 -5.67 -8.10
C LEU A 436 15.67 -7.20 -8.10
N ASP A 437 16.81 -7.88 -8.25
CA ASP A 437 16.90 -9.33 -8.02
C ASP A 437 16.61 -9.68 -6.55
N ASP A 438 16.03 -10.86 -6.32
CA ASP A 438 15.66 -11.36 -4.98
C ASP A 438 16.86 -11.38 -4.01
N ALA A 439 18.10 -11.50 -4.51
CA ALA A 439 19.30 -11.46 -3.69
C ALA A 439 19.46 -10.14 -2.89
N PHE A 440 18.85 -9.04 -3.35
CA PHE A 440 18.92 -7.72 -2.72
C PHE A 440 17.63 -7.35 -1.96
N HIS A 441 16.77 -8.32 -1.67
CA HIS A 441 15.55 -8.06 -0.91
C HIS A 441 15.83 -7.69 0.55
N GLN A 442 16.65 -8.50 1.24
CA GLN A 442 16.96 -8.31 2.66
C GLN A 442 17.94 -7.16 2.90
N ASP A 443 18.86 -6.92 1.97
CA ASP A 443 19.86 -5.88 2.07
C ASP A 443 20.14 -5.26 0.70
N GLN A 444 19.91 -3.95 0.61
CA GLN A 444 20.09 -3.15 -0.59
C GLN A 444 21.41 -2.34 -0.56
N ALA A 445 22.15 -2.38 0.55
CA ALA A 445 23.41 -1.65 0.69
C ALA A 445 24.41 -1.95 -0.44
N PRO A 446 24.58 -3.19 -0.92
CA PRO A 446 25.50 -3.45 -2.03
C PRO A 446 25.16 -2.70 -3.32
N LEU A 447 23.87 -2.53 -3.63
CA LEU A 447 23.42 -1.77 -4.81
C LEU A 447 23.70 -0.27 -4.63
N LEU A 448 23.41 0.26 -3.43
CA LEU A 448 23.64 1.66 -3.11
C LEU A 448 25.14 2.02 -3.12
N GLU A 449 25.98 1.16 -2.54
CA GLU A 449 27.44 1.31 -2.51
C GLU A 449 28.03 1.24 -3.92
N ASP A 450 27.52 0.35 -4.76
CA ASP A 450 27.96 0.21 -6.15
C ASP A 450 27.56 1.42 -7.00
N ALA A 451 26.31 1.88 -6.90
CA ALA A 451 25.84 3.09 -7.55
C ALA A 451 26.62 4.35 -7.12
N ALA A 452 26.92 4.48 -5.81
CA ALA A 452 27.64 5.63 -5.25
C ALA A 452 29.09 5.77 -5.77
N ARG A 453 29.66 4.74 -6.42
CA ARG A 453 30.96 4.82 -7.08
C ARG A 453 30.92 5.68 -8.34
N HIS A 454 29.76 5.79 -8.99
CA HIS A 454 29.60 6.41 -10.31
C HIS A 454 28.73 7.66 -10.30
N TYR A 455 27.90 7.85 -9.26
CA TYR A 455 27.04 9.03 -9.11
C TYR A 455 27.15 9.62 -7.70
N SER A 456 27.40 10.93 -7.63
CA SER A 456 27.60 11.65 -6.36
C SER A 456 26.33 12.32 -5.82
N GLY A 457 25.22 12.29 -6.58
CA GLY A 457 23.96 12.83 -6.11
C GLY A 457 23.19 11.85 -5.22
N PRO A 458 22.01 12.23 -4.72
CA PRO A 458 21.20 11.38 -3.88
C PRO A 458 20.72 10.11 -4.60
N ILE A 459 20.91 8.95 -3.95
CA ILE A 459 20.54 7.62 -4.44
C ILE A 459 19.62 6.98 -3.40
N SER A 460 18.56 6.32 -3.87
CA SER A 460 17.75 5.42 -3.06
C SER A 460 17.50 4.12 -3.81
N ALA A 461 17.21 3.05 -3.08
CA ALA A 461 16.71 1.81 -3.65
C ALA A 461 15.28 1.58 -3.16
N ALA A 462 14.39 1.26 -4.09
CA ALA A 462 12.97 1.16 -3.83
C ALA A 462 12.62 -0.14 -3.11
N TYR A 463 11.57 -0.06 -2.29
CA TYR A 463 10.89 -1.22 -1.72
C TYR A 463 9.38 -1.07 -1.95
N ASP A 464 8.66 -2.18 -1.92
CA ASP A 464 7.23 -2.18 -2.14
C ASP A 464 6.54 -1.25 -1.13
N LEU A 465 5.59 -0.45 -1.61
CA LEU A 465 4.86 0.58 -0.87
C LEU A 465 5.72 1.78 -0.44
N LEU A 466 6.94 1.94 -0.98
CA LEU A 466 7.67 3.20 -0.85
C LEU A 466 6.88 4.32 -1.51
N GLN A 467 6.54 5.35 -0.74
CA GLN A 467 5.81 6.53 -1.19
C GLN A 467 6.57 7.80 -0.80
N PHE A 468 6.67 8.75 -1.72
CA PHE A 468 7.24 10.07 -1.46
C PHE A 468 6.69 11.13 -2.39
N ASN A 469 6.90 12.40 -2.02
CA ASN A 469 6.50 13.57 -2.78
C ASN A 469 7.72 14.28 -3.36
N VAL A 470 7.63 14.68 -4.63
CA VAL A 470 8.58 15.59 -5.28
C VAL A 470 7.92 16.97 -5.35
N PRO A 471 8.41 17.98 -4.61
CA PRO A 471 7.81 19.32 -4.62
C PRO A 471 8.01 19.99 -5.99
N ARG A 472 7.05 20.85 -6.39
CA ARG A 472 7.20 21.72 -7.56
C ARG A 472 8.45 22.60 -7.41
N THR A 473 9.14 22.87 -8.52
CA THR A 473 10.35 23.70 -8.57
C THR A 473 10.06 25.18 -8.68
#